data_AF-A0A9E5HJG5-F1
#
_entry.id   AF-A0A9E5HJG5-F1
#
_cell.length_a   1.000
_cell.length_b   1.000
_cell.length_c   1.000
_cell.angle_alpha   90.00
_cell.angle_beta   90.00
_cell.angle_gamma   90.00
#
_symmetry.space_group_name_H-M   'P 1'
#
loop_
_entity.id
_entity.type
_entity.pdbx_description
1 polymer ?
#
loop_
_entity_poly.entity_id
_entity_poly.type
_entity_poly.pdbx_seq_one_letter_code
_entity_poly.pdbx_strand_id
1 'polypeptide(L)'
;VEPGTQLTVKWLGKPVFIRRRTEEEIAEARQVALGDLADAESRNENVPGSDASDENRSLDEAGEWLVMMGVCTHLGCVPLGDGAGDFNGWFCPCHGSHYDTSGRIRKGPAPTNLPVPVAEFVDGTTIKLG
;
A
#
# COMPACT_ATOMS: atom_id res chain seq x y z
N VAL A 1 -8.22 10.59 11.42
CA VAL A 1 -6.90 9.93 11.29
C VAL A 1 -5.93 11.01 10.89
N GLU A 2 -4.84 11.21 11.62
CA GLU A 2 -3.86 12.26 11.28
C GLU A 2 -2.90 11.76 10.18
N PRO A 3 -2.35 12.64 9.33
CA PRO A 3 -1.30 12.27 8.39
C PRO A 3 -0.13 11.58 9.11
N GLY A 4 0.45 10.56 8.48
CA GLY A 4 1.46 9.69 9.07
C GLY A 4 0.91 8.54 9.93
N THR A 5 -0.41 8.49 10.17
CA THR A 5 -1.02 7.43 10.99
C THR A 5 -1.54 6.29 10.13
N GLN A 6 -1.26 5.05 10.55
CA GLN A 6 -1.89 3.85 10.03
C GLN A 6 -2.96 3.30 10.99
N LEU A 7 -4.16 3.03 10.45
CA LEU A 7 -5.12 2.14 11.07
C LEU A 7 -4.95 0.72 10.52
N THR A 8 -5.16 -0.27 11.38
CA THR A 8 -5.24 -1.68 10.98
C THR A 8 -6.59 -2.24 11.39
N VAL A 9 -7.37 -2.67 10.40
CA VAL A 9 -8.70 -3.26 10.62
C VAL A 9 -8.74 -4.71 10.14
N LYS A 10 -9.60 -5.52 10.73
CA LYS A 10 -9.80 -6.92 10.30
C LYS A 10 -10.92 -6.98 9.28
N TRP A 11 -10.63 -7.51 8.08
CA TRP A 11 -11.60 -7.73 7.01
C TRP A 11 -11.35 -9.11 6.37
N LEU A 12 -12.40 -9.92 6.21
CA LEU A 12 -12.31 -11.30 5.72
C LEU A 12 -11.24 -12.16 6.44
N GLY A 13 -11.07 -11.94 7.76
CA GLY A 13 -10.09 -12.66 8.57
C GLY A 13 -8.64 -12.18 8.46
N LYS A 14 -8.36 -11.18 7.61
CA LYS A 14 -7.02 -10.64 7.32
C LYS A 14 -6.94 -9.16 7.69
N PRO A 15 -5.74 -8.61 7.94
CA PRO A 15 -5.57 -7.18 8.17
C PRO A 15 -5.70 -6.38 6.87
N VAL A 16 -6.34 -5.23 6.95
CA VAL A 16 -6.32 -4.14 5.97
C VAL A 16 -5.66 -2.94 6.65
N PHE A 17 -4.63 -2.40 6.00
CA PHE A 17 -4.00 -1.15 6.39
C PHE A 17 -4.73 0.01 5.72
N ILE A 18 -5.04 1.02 6.51
CA ILE A 18 -5.57 2.31 6.05
C ILE A 18 -4.59 3.36 6.55
N ARG A 19 -3.71 3.83 5.67
CA ARG A 19 -2.70 4.83 5.99
C ARG A 19 -3.12 6.17 5.40
N ARG A 20 -3.18 7.19 6.26
CA ARG A 20 -3.25 8.58 5.81
C ARG A 20 -1.82 9.08 5.65
N ARG A 21 -1.33 9.15 4.41
CA ARG A 21 0.07 9.42 4.08
C ARG A 21 0.44 10.89 4.31
N THR A 22 1.72 11.14 4.59
CA THR A 22 2.25 12.51 4.62
C THR A 22 2.57 13.01 3.21
N GLU A 23 2.74 14.32 3.05
CA GLU A 23 3.19 14.91 1.78
C GLU A 23 4.53 14.33 1.31
N GLU A 24 5.46 14.07 2.24
CA GLU A 24 6.77 13.47 1.95
C GLU A 24 6.62 12.05 1.39
N GLU A 25 5.76 11.22 1.99
CA GLU A 25 5.52 9.86 1.53
C GLU A 25 4.92 9.80 0.12
N ILE A 26 3.99 10.71 -0.17
CA ILE A 26 3.36 10.85 -1.48
C ILE A 26 4.40 11.32 -2.51
N ALA A 27 5.21 12.33 -2.15
CA ALA A 27 6.25 12.84 -3.02
C ALA A 27 7.32 11.78 -3.33
N GLU A 28 7.76 11.01 -2.33
CA GLU A 28 8.70 9.91 -2.48
C GLU A 28 8.13 8.83 -3.42
N ALA A 29 6.86 8.43 -3.23
CA ALA A 29 6.23 7.41 -4.06
C ALA A 29 6.11 7.83 -5.53
N ARG A 30 5.74 9.09 -5.78
CA ARG A 30 5.56 9.67 -7.13
C ARG A 30 6.87 9.81 -7.91
N GLN A 31 8.02 9.87 -7.23
CA GLN A 31 9.33 9.96 -7.87
C GLN A 31 9.84 8.61 -8.38
N VAL A 32 9.23 7.49 -7.97
CA VAL A 32 9.67 6.15 -8.39
C VAL A 32 9.24 5.90 -9.84
N ALA A 33 10.21 5.66 -10.72
CA ALA A 33 9.94 5.29 -12.09
C ALA A 33 9.36 3.86 -12.16
N LEU A 34 8.36 3.64 -13.02
CA LEU A 34 7.73 2.32 -13.19
C LEU A 34 8.73 1.21 -13.55
N GLY A 35 9.79 1.55 -14.28
CA GLY A 35 10.85 0.61 -14.65
C GLY A 35 11.71 0.12 -13.47
N ASP A 36 11.67 0.81 -12.33
CA ASP A 36 12.41 0.44 -11.12
C ASP A 36 11.61 -0.45 -10.16
N LEU A 37 10.35 -0.76 -10.51
CA LEU A 37 9.45 -1.58 -9.72
C LEU A 37 9.61 -3.06 -10.07
N ALA A 38 9.65 -3.90 -9.04
CA ALA A 38 9.66 -5.36 -9.23
C ALA A 38 8.31 -5.89 -9.74
N ASP A 39 7.21 -5.20 -9.40
CA ASP A 39 5.86 -5.46 -9.90
C ASP A 39 5.28 -4.15 -10.44
N ALA A 40 5.14 -4.06 -11.76
CA ALA A 40 4.66 -2.87 -12.46
C ALA A 40 3.13 -2.76 -12.47
N GLU A 41 2.38 -3.75 -11.97
CA GLU A 41 0.92 -3.70 -11.90
C GLU A 41 0.43 -3.06 -10.59
N SER A 42 -0.63 -2.26 -10.68
CA SER A 42 -1.21 -1.56 -9.52
C SER A 42 -1.70 -2.51 -8.44
N ARG A 43 -2.06 -3.76 -8.77
CA ARG A 43 -2.78 -4.68 -7.87
C ARG A 43 -4.00 -4.03 -7.20
N ASN A 44 -4.66 -3.12 -7.92
CA ASN A 44 -5.80 -2.35 -7.42
C ASN A 44 -7.10 -2.82 -8.05
N GLU A 45 -7.96 -3.43 -7.24
CA GLU A 45 -9.25 -3.98 -7.67
C GLU A 45 -10.27 -2.89 -8.06
N ASN A 46 -10.06 -1.63 -7.67
CA ASN A 46 -10.91 -0.51 -8.11
C ASN A 46 -10.61 -0.08 -9.55
N VAL A 47 -9.38 -0.31 -10.02
CA VAL A 47 -8.89 0.08 -11.36
C VAL A 47 -8.05 -1.04 -11.97
N PRO A 48 -8.66 -2.19 -12.31
CA PRO A 48 -7.94 -3.38 -12.74
C PRO A 48 -7.13 -3.13 -14.03
N GLY A 49 -5.91 -3.66 -14.08
CA GLY A 49 -5.01 -3.56 -15.24
C GLY A 49 -4.23 -2.25 -15.35
N SER A 50 -4.34 -1.35 -14.36
CA SER A 50 -3.50 -0.14 -14.29
C SER A 50 -2.07 -0.46 -13.83
N ASP A 51 -1.15 0.45 -14.14
CA ASP A 51 0.24 0.36 -13.69
C ASP A 51 0.39 0.74 -12.20
N ALA A 52 1.55 0.46 -11.63
CA ALA A 52 1.87 0.76 -10.24
C ALA A 52 2.34 2.22 -10.02
N SER A 53 1.85 3.19 -10.81
CA SER A 53 2.04 4.61 -10.47
C SER A 53 1.40 4.89 -9.11
N ASP A 54 1.89 5.92 -8.41
CA ASP A 54 1.37 6.22 -7.06
C ASP A 54 -0.12 6.57 -7.09
N GLU A 55 -0.56 7.27 -8.13
CA GLU A 55 -1.96 7.67 -8.34
C GLU A 55 -2.88 6.45 -8.50
N ASN A 56 -2.39 5.36 -9.09
CA ASN A 56 -3.14 4.13 -9.28
C ASN A 56 -3.19 3.26 -8.01
N ARG A 57 -2.53 3.68 -6.92
CA ARG A 57 -2.43 2.94 -5.65
C ARG A 57 -3.26 3.57 -4.53
N SER A 58 -3.52 4.88 -4.56
CA SER A 58 -4.34 5.58 -3.58
C SER A 58 -5.84 5.54 -3.93
N LEU A 59 -6.69 5.82 -2.94
CA LEU A 59 -8.14 5.94 -3.13
C LEU A 59 -8.57 7.33 -3.65
N ASP A 60 -7.74 8.34 -3.42
CA ASP A 60 -8.02 9.74 -3.74
C ASP A 60 -6.93 10.31 -4.65
N GLU A 61 -7.28 11.35 -5.41
CA GLU A 61 -6.38 12.04 -6.35
C GLU A 61 -5.21 12.74 -5.66
N ALA A 62 -5.40 13.21 -4.42
CA ALA A 62 -4.32 13.83 -3.65
C ALA A 62 -3.27 12.80 -3.21
N GLY A 63 -3.60 11.51 -3.21
CA GLY A 63 -2.73 10.44 -2.77
C GLY A 63 -2.73 10.23 -1.26
N GLU A 64 -3.63 10.88 -0.51
CA GLU A 64 -3.55 10.90 0.94
C GLU A 64 -3.98 9.56 1.57
N TRP A 65 -4.91 8.84 0.95
CA TRP A 65 -5.50 7.62 1.49
C TRP A 65 -5.01 6.38 0.75
N LEU A 66 -4.08 5.67 1.38
CA LEU A 66 -3.61 4.36 0.92
C LEU A 66 -4.34 3.26 1.70
N VAL A 67 -5.11 2.44 0.99
CA VAL A 67 -5.84 1.30 1.55
C VAL A 67 -5.36 0.03 0.89
N MET A 68 -4.83 -0.91 1.68
CA MET A 68 -4.26 -2.14 1.13
C MET A 68 -4.33 -3.30 2.10
N MET A 69 -4.32 -4.51 1.56
CA MET A 69 -4.21 -5.73 2.35
C MET A 69 -2.86 -5.73 3.09
N GLY A 70 -2.90 -5.80 4.42
CA GLY A 70 -1.72 -5.89 5.28
C GLY A 70 -1.11 -7.29 5.31
N VAL A 71 -1.05 -7.95 4.15
CA VAL A 71 -0.73 -9.37 4.00
C VAL A 71 0.37 -9.48 2.96
N CYS A 72 1.58 -9.79 3.42
CA CYS A 72 2.75 -9.95 2.57
C CYS A 72 2.47 -10.98 1.47
N THR A 73 2.78 -10.61 0.23
CA THR A 73 2.46 -11.40 -0.96
C THR A 73 3.38 -12.59 -1.16
N HIS A 74 4.45 -12.71 -0.36
CA HIS A 74 5.27 -13.91 -0.29
C HIS A 74 4.49 -15.09 0.30
N LEU A 75 4.27 -15.08 1.64
CA LEU A 75 3.65 -16.19 2.38
C LEU A 75 2.68 -15.71 3.48
N GLY A 76 2.15 -14.48 3.37
CA GLY A 76 0.99 -14.05 4.15
C GLY A 76 1.26 -13.46 5.54
N CYS A 77 2.52 -13.27 5.94
CA CYS A 77 2.84 -12.53 7.16
C CYS A 77 2.36 -11.08 7.11
N VAL A 78 2.18 -10.45 8.26
CA VAL A 78 1.80 -9.03 8.35
C VAL A 78 3.06 -8.15 8.28
N PRO A 79 3.23 -7.29 7.26
CA PRO A 79 4.34 -6.35 7.22
C PRO A 79 4.25 -5.30 8.34
N LEU A 80 5.38 -4.94 8.94
CA LEU A 80 5.51 -3.85 9.91
C LEU A 80 5.54 -2.52 9.14
N GLY A 81 4.73 -1.53 9.55
CA GLY A 81 4.65 -0.21 8.90
C GLY A 81 5.52 0.85 9.58
N ASP A 82 5.06 2.11 9.54
CA ASP A 82 5.69 3.28 10.18
C ASP A 82 7.13 3.54 9.74
N GLY A 83 7.36 3.62 8.42
CA GLY A 83 8.68 3.95 7.88
C GLY A 83 9.66 2.77 7.89
N ALA A 84 9.17 1.53 8.02
CA ALA A 84 10.02 0.37 8.15
C ALA A 84 10.63 -0.10 6.82
N GLY A 85 11.80 -0.74 6.92
CA GLY A 85 12.52 -1.28 5.77
C GLY A 85 13.38 -0.23 5.06
N ASP A 86 13.92 -0.59 3.89
CA ASP A 86 14.91 0.22 3.18
C ASP A 86 14.24 1.30 2.31
N PHE A 87 12.90 1.32 2.25
CA PHE A 87 12.10 2.15 1.35
C PHE A 87 10.96 2.89 2.10
N ASN A 88 11.15 3.12 3.40
CA ASN A 88 10.29 3.95 4.25
C ASN A 88 8.80 3.57 4.26
N GLY A 89 8.45 2.34 3.90
CA GLY A 89 7.08 1.85 3.87
C GLY A 89 6.87 0.74 4.88
N TRP A 90 6.93 -0.50 4.37
CA TRP A 90 6.70 -1.69 5.19
C TRP A 90 7.82 -2.72 5.07
N PHE A 91 8.10 -3.39 6.17
CA PHE A 91 9.05 -4.50 6.24
C PHE A 91 8.36 -5.78 6.71
N CYS A 92 8.47 -6.86 5.93
CA CYS A 92 7.99 -8.17 6.32
C CYS A 92 9.11 -8.99 7.00
N PRO A 93 9.07 -9.19 8.33
CA PRO A 93 10.17 -9.79 9.09
C PRO A 93 10.35 -11.29 8.83
N CYS A 94 9.34 -11.97 8.26
CA CYS A 94 9.41 -13.41 8.04
C CYS A 94 10.53 -13.81 7.08
N HIS A 95 10.71 -13.06 5.98
CA HIS A 95 11.69 -13.40 4.93
C HIS A 95 12.34 -12.16 4.28
N GLY A 96 12.19 -10.98 4.87
CA GLY A 96 12.90 -9.77 4.45
C GLY A 96 12.34 -9.10 3.19
N SER A 97 11.03 -9.08 3.00
CA SER A 97 10.42 -8.28 1.93
C SER A 97 10.26 -6.82 2.36
N HIS A 98 10.59 -5.87 1.49
CA HIS A 98 10.46 -4.44 1.74
C HIS A 98 9.52 -3.81 0.71
N TYR A 99 8.58 -3.01 1.21
CA TYR A 99 7.62 -2.27 0.41
C TYR A 99 7.85 -0.77 0.60
N ASP A 100 7.65 0.01 -0.46
CA ASP A 100 7.75 1.48 -0.39
C ASP A 100 6.50 2.15 0.20
N THR A 101 6.49 3.48 0.25
CA THR A 101 5.41 4.33 0.78
C THR A 101 4.07 4.23 0.02
N SER A 102 4.03 3.50 -1.11
CA SER A 102 2.82 3.16 -1.87
C SER A 102 2.45 1.66 -1.75
N GLY A 103 3.13 0.93 -0.87
CA GLY A 103 2.95 -0.50 -0.65
C GLY A 103 3.46 -1.36 -1.81
N ARG A 104 4.37 -0.82 -2.64
CA ARG A 104 4.92 -1.54 -3.79
C ARG A 104 6.15 -2.33 -3.39
N ILE A 105 6.29 -3.55 -3.87
CA ILE A 105 7.42 -4.42 -3.53
C ILE A 105 8.71 -3.90 -4.18
N ARG A 106 9.75 -3.72 -3.37
CA ARG A 106 11.04 -3.18 -3.81
C ARG A 106 12.20 -4.16 -3.63
N LYS A 107 12.10 -5.05 -2.65
CA LYS A 107 13.17 -6.01 -2.31
C LYS A 107 12.62 -7.24 -1.60
N GLY A 108 13.28 -8.38 -1.79
CA GLY A 108 12.99 -9.63 -1.09
C GLY A 108 12.13 -10.59 -1.91
N PRO A 109 11.64 -11.68 -1.29
CA PRO A 109 11.01 -12.79 -2.02
C PRO A 109 9.52 -12.60 -2.33
N ALA A 110 8.93 -11.47 -1.94
CA ALA A 110 7.54 -11.19 -2.28
C ALA A 110 7.45 -10.89 -3.79
N PRO A 111 6.51 -11.52 -4.52
CA PRO A 111 6.45 -11.38 -5.97
C PRO A 111 5.67 -10.15 -6.43
N THR A 112 4.79 -9.58 -5.60
CA THR A 112 3.85 -8.53 -6.02
C THR A 112 3.66 -7.44 -4.98
N ASN A 113 3.15 -6.28 -5.41
CA ASN A 113 2.71 -5.18 -4.56
C ASN A 113 1.61 -5.63 -3.59
N LEU A 114 1.47 -4.97 -2.44
CA LEU A 114 0.37 -5.27 -1.51
C LEU A 114 -0.98 -4.98 -2.19
N PRO A 115 -1.91 -5.94 -2.29
CA PRO A 115 -3.16 -5.72 -3.02
C PRO A 115 -4.01 -4.60 -2.43
N VAL A 116 -4.59 -3.75 -3.27
CA VAL A 116 -5.58 -2.74 -2.89
C VAL A 116 -6.96 -3.37 -3.11
N PRO A 117 -7.74 -3.66 -2.05
CA PRO A 117 -9.08 -4.22 -2.19
C PRO A 117 -10.04 -3.18 -2.77
N VAL A 118 -11.23 -3.62 -3.20
CA VAL A 118 -12.32 -2.69 -3.51
C VAL A 118 -12.62 -1.85 -2.28
N ALA A 119 -12.49 -0.54 -2.41
CA ALA A 119 -12.68 0.40 -1.32
C ALA A 119 -13.07 1.77 -1.86
N GLU A 120 -13.98 2.44 -1.17
CA GLU A 120 -14.51 3.75 -1.58
C GLU A 120 -14.84 4.61 -0.36
N PHE A 121 -14.72 5.93 -0.50
CA PHE A 121 -15.35 6.86 0.43
C PHE A 121 -16.86 6.92 0.16
N VAL A 122 -17.67 6.62 1.17
CA VAL A 122 -19.15 6.75 1.06
C VAL A 122 -19.66 8.09 1.59
N ASP A 123 -18.81 8.80 2.32
CA ASP A 123 -18.98 10.17 2.80
C ASP A 123 -17.59 10.78 3.11
N GLY A 124 -17.54 11.99 3.66
CA GLY A 124 -16.28 12.70 3.93
C GLY A 124 -15.34 12.04 4.96
N THR A 125 -15.78 10.99 5.66
CA THR A 125 -15.01 10.36 6.75
C THR A 125 -15.07 8.84 6.79
N THR A 126 -15.91 8.20 5.96
CA THR A 126 -16.18 6.76 6.02
C THR A 126 -15.68 6.06 4.77
N ILE A 127 -14.78 5.08 4.95
CA ILE A 127 -14.34 4.16 3.89
C ILE A 127 -15.10 2.85 4.02
N LYS A 128 -15.71 2.39 2.93
CA LYS A 128 -16.33 1.07 2.80
C LYS A 128 -15.34 0.10 2.15
N LEU A 129 -15.23 -1.11 2.70
CA LEU A 129 -14.38 -2.19 2.18
C LEU A 129 -15.24 -3.32 1.61
N GLY A 130 -15.15 -3.54 0.29
CA GLY A 130 -15.96 -4.51 -0.46
C GLY A 130 -17.35 -4.03 -0.83
#